data_AF-A0A7S1U5B7-F1
#
_entry.id   AF-A0A7S1U5B7-F1
#
_cell.length_a   1.000
_cell.length_b   1.000
_cell.length_c   1.000
_cell.angle_alpha   90.00
_cell.angle_beta   90.00
_cell.angle_gamma   90.00
#
_symmetry.space_group_name_H-M   'P 1'
#
loop_
_entity.id
_entity.type
_entity.pdbx_description
1 polymer ?
#
loop_
_entity_poly.entity_id
_entity_poly.type
_entity_poly.pdbx_seq_one_letter_code
_entity_poly.pdbx_strand_id
1 'polypeptide(L)'
;EAVALALQLLVPRVAERAVRFNRAVKWERRLRSGSDGKGRVPLAAARTLLAEAEALGEEPREAARLRTDVEKTEALVEEAQCVLSAGPGVSAPAAFGLEDLEDLIERCERARVRVPDAAVLGRRLAAAKQWLAAFAKADNAQNENRAEDLQRLAMDGEALPIDVSEQLSIIRASASSSCLCRRRYDAPMVSCDSCGSQYHVPCLGLKPTAAQRLNSKNARGAGALPRCTRCAVDTVLDGAYDGLTHLLLKWLTPGERKKANGSERMRLQRRTKKVMRKLGTKTQLLGSAGEFKRALQERALAATRTAAAMPLGVGVTPGVGAVPFNPNPNPSPNPNANPKAVNGDLL
;
A
#
# COMPACT_ATOMS: atom_id res chain seq x y z
N GLU A 1 -72.60 63.98 -16.85
CA GLU A 1 -71.21 63.95 -17.38
C GLU A 1 -70.20 63.35 -16.40
N ALA A 2 -70.09 63.86 -15.17
CA ALA A 2 -69.13 63.33 -14.17
C ALA A 2 -69.22 61.81 -13.94
N VAL A 3 -70.44 61.25 -13.85
CA VAL A 3 -70.66 59.80 -13.70
C VAL A 3 -70.17 59.00 -14.91
N ALA A 4 -70.38 59.52 -16.13
CA ALA A 4 -69.94 58.85 -17.35
C ALA A 4 -68.40 58.80 -17.45
N LEU A 5 -67.74 59.90 -17.06
CA LEU A 5 -66.27 59.98 -17.00
C LEU A 5 -65.69 59.05 -15.94
N ALA A 6 -66.33 58.95 -14.76
CA ALA A 6 -65.95 58.00 -13.73
C ALA A 6 -66.09 56.54 -14.20
N LEU A 7 -67.18 56.21 -14.90
CA LEU A 7 -67.38 54.87 -15.47
C LEU A 7 -66.34 54.53 -16.55
N GLN A 8 -65.99 55.48 -17.43
CA GLN A 8 -64.95 55.29 -18.44
C GLN A 8 -63.57 54.97 -17.83
N LEU A 9 -63.25 55.53 -16.67
CA LEU A 9 -62.00 55.26 -15.95
C LEU A 9 -62.05 53.97 -15.10
N LEU A 10 -63.22 53.63 -14.56
CA LEU A 10 -63.39 52.45 -13.70
C LEU A 10 -63.49 51.14 -14.48
N VAL A 11 -64.18 51.12 -15.62
CA VAL A 11 -64.44 49.88 -16.38
C VAL A 11 -63.14 49.16 -16.79
N PRO A 12 -62.12 49.82 -17.36
CA PRO A 12 -60.87 49.15 -17.72
C PRO A 12 -60.12 48.59 -16.50
N ARG A 13 -60.14 49.31 -15.37
CA ARG A 13 -59.50 48.87 -14.12
C ARG A 13 -60.20 47.65 -13.52
N VAL A 14 -61.53 47.62 -13.56
CA VAL A 14 -62.33 46.46 -13.11
C VAL A 14 -62.09 45.26 -14.02
N ALA A 15 -62.06 45.46 -15.35
CA ALA A 15 -61.76 44.40 -16.30
C ALA A 15 -60.34 43.82 -16.10
N GLU A 16 -59.33 44.68 -15.93
CA GLU A 16 -57.97 44.26 -15.63
C GLU A 16 -57.89 43.47 -14.32
N ARG A 17 -58.55 43.97 -13.26
CA ARG A 17 -58.61 43.28 -11.97
C ARG A 17 -59.33 41.93 -12.06
N ALA A 18 -60.39 41.83 -12.86
CA ALA A 18 -61.10 40.58 -13.10
C ALA A 18 -60.22 39.56 -13.86
N VAL A 19 -59.43 40.01 -14.85
CA VAL A 19 -58.47 39.14 -15.55
C VAL A 19 -57.40 38.64 -14.60
N ARG A 20 -56.82 39.51 -13.76
CA ARG A 20 -55.84 39.12 -12.73
C ARG A 20 -56.43 38.11 -11.74
N PHE A 21 -57.64 38.37 -11.25
CA PHE A 21 -58.36 37.46 -10.36
C PHE A 21 -58.58 36.07 -11.00
N ASN A 22 -59.06 36.02 -12.24
CA ASN A 22 -59.25 34.75 -12.95
C ASN A 22 -57.94 33.98 -13.17
N ARG A 23 -56.84 34.69 -13.45
CA ARG A 23 -55.51 34.07 -13.55
C ARG A 23 -55.06 33.52 -12.19
N ALA A 24 -55.25 34.26 -11.10
CA ALA A 24 -54.94 33.80 -9.75
C ALA A 24 -55.76 32.55 -9.36
N VAL A 25 -57.06 32.52 -9.66
CA VAL A 25 -57.93 31.34 -9.41
C VAL A 25 -57.46 30.13 -10.24
N LYS A 26 -57.10 30.34 -11.51
CA LYS A 26 -56.56 29.27 -12.36
C LYS A 26 -55.22 28.74 -11.83
N TRP A 27 -54.35 29.64 -11.35
CA TRP A 27 -53.09 29.30 -10.72
C TRP A 27 -53.30 28.46 -9.45
N GLU A 28 -54.20 28.87 -8.55
CA GLU A 28 -54.52 28.08 -7.35
C GLU A 28 -55.08 26.70 -7.70
N ARG A 29 -55.92 26.61 -8.73
CA ARG A 29 -56.44 25.32 -9.20
C ARG A 29 -55.31 24.41 -9.68
N ARG A 30 -54.32 24.96 -10.40
CA ARG A 30 -53.13 24.22 -10.85
C ARG A 30 -52.26 23.78 -9.68
N LEU A 31 -52.09 24.63 -8.66
CA LEU A 31 -51.37 24.26 -7.44
C LEU A 31 -52.02 23.06 -6.76
N ARG A 32 -53.35 23.05 -6.66
CA ARG A 32 -54.11 21.92 -6.08
C ARG A 32 -54.05 20.68 -6.96
N SER A 33 -54.22 20.80 -8.27
CA SER A 33 -54.25 19.66 -9.21
C SER A 33 -52.86 19.09 -9.54
N GLY A 34 -51.81 19.89 -9.39
CA GLY A 34 -50.41 19.49 -9.65
C GLY A 34 -49.78 18.72 -8.49
N SER A 35 -50.54 18.49 -7.42
CA SER A 35 -50.11 17.65 -6.32
C SER A 35 -50.17 16.16 -6.70
N ASP A 36 -49.23 15.37 -6.18
CA ASP A 36 -49.32 13.92 -6.23
C ASP A 36 -50.54 13.44 -5.44
N GLY A 37 -50.88 12.14 -5.53
CA GLY A 37 -52.00 11.57 -4.75
C GLY A 37 -51.88 11.73 -3.22
N LYS A 38 -50.77 12.28 -2.72
CA LYS A 38 -50.51 12.63 -1.32
C LYS A 38 -50.50 14.15 -1.07
N GLY A 39 -50.90 14.98 -2.04
CA GLY A 39 -50.95 16.42 -1.89
C GLY A 39 -49.61 17.15 -2.06
N ARG A 40 -48.55 16.48 -2.54
CA ARG A 40 -47.20 17.06 -2.68
C ARG A 40 -46.87 17.47 -4.10
N VAL A 41 -46.26 18.64 -4.25
CA VAL A 41 -45.90 19.20 -5.57
C VAL A 41 -44.43 18.90 -5.87
N PRO A 42 -44.04 18.44 -7.07
CA PRO A 42 -42.62 18.31 -7.43
C PRO A 42 -41.88 19.66 -7.32
N LEU A 43 -40.64 19.67 -6.81
CA LEU A 43 -39.85 20.90 -6.63
C LEU A 43 -39.73 21.75 -7.90
N ALA A 44 -39.47 21.12 -9.05
CA ALA A 44 -39.43 21.82 -10.33
C ALA A 44 -40.76 22.50 -10.68
N ALA A 45 -41.89 21.81 -10.45
CA ALA A 45 -43.22 22.36 -10.70
C ALA A 45 -43.56 23.48 -9.71
N ALA A 46 -43.15 23.37 -8.44
CA ALA A 46 -43.33 24.40 -7.44
C ALA A 46 -42.58 25.70 -7.80
N ARG A 47 -41.33 25.60 -8.28
CA ARG A 47 -40.56 26.73 -8.81
C ARG A 47 -41.26 27.41 -10.00
N THR A 48 -41.79 26.62 -10.94
CA THR A 48 -42.56 27.17 -12.07
C THR A 48 -43.83 27.88 -11.59
N LEU A 49 -44.55 27.31 -10.61
CA LEU A 49 -45.74 27.94 -10.04
C LEU A 49 -45.39 29.25 -9.31
N LEU A 50 -44.25 29.34 -8.62
CA LEU A 50 -43.81 30.60 -8.01
C LEU A 50 -43.50 31.68 -9.05
N ALA A 51 -42.79 31.33 -10.13
CA ALA A 51 -42.51 32.26 -11.23
C ALA A 51 -43.82 32.74 -11.91
N GLU A 52 -44.80 31.85 -12.07
CA GLU A 52 -46.13 32.22 -12.56
C GLU A 52 -46.86 33.17 -11.59
N ALA A 53 -46.74 32.96 -10.29
CA ALA A 53 -47.37 33.80 -9.27
C ALA A 53 -46.75 35.21 -9.25
N GLU A 54 -45.43 35.32 -9.42
CA GLU A 54 -44.73 36.60 -9.51
C GLU A 54 -45.15 37.40 -10.75
N ALA A 55 -45.39 36.71 -11.87
CA ALA A 55 -45.89 37.33 -13.10
C ALA A 55 -47.33 37.89 -12.98
N LEU A 56 -48.09 37.54 -11.93
CA LEU A 56 -49.42 38.09 -11.68
C LEU A 56 -49.39 39.50 -11.07
N GLY A 57 -48.25 39.93 -10.53
CA GLY A 57 -48.04 41.27 -9.95
C GLY A 57 -48.71 41.50 -8.58
N GLU A 58 -49.59 40.62 -8.13
CA GLU A 58 -50.12 40.55 -6.77
C GLU A 58 -49.84 39.17 -6.20
N GLU A 59 -49.08 39.09 -5.10
CA GLU A 59 -48.70 37.80 -4.51
C GLU A 59 -49.91 37.13 -3.84
N PRO A 60 -50.39 35.98 -4.36
CA PRO A 60 -51.44 35.22 -3.69
C PRO A 60 -50.93 34.75 -2.32
N ARG A 61 -51.80 34.72 -1.30
CA ARG A 61 -51.42 34.23 0.05
C ARG A 61 -50.83 32.81 0.03
N GLU A 62 -51.32 31.96 -0.88
CA GLU A 62 -50.79 30.61 -1.07
C GLU A 62 -49.42 30.60 -1.76
N ALA A 63 -49.05 31.63 -2.51
CA ALA A 63 -47.71 31.75 -3.10
C ALA A 63 -46.65 32.04 -2.04
N ALA A 64 -46.95 32.90 -1.05
CA ALA A 64 -46.06 33.13 0.08
C ALA A 64 -45.77 31.84 0.86
N ARG A 65 -46.82 31.04 1.11
CA ARG A 65 -46.69 29.71 1.75
C ARG A 65 -45.85 28.75 0.92
N LEU A 66 -46.15 28.67 -0.38
CA LEU A 66 -45.39 27.83 -1.31
C LEU A 66 -43.92 28.23 -1.39
N ARG A 67 -43.60 29.53 -1.31
CA ARG A 67 -42.23 30.04 -1.30
C ARG A 67 -41.47 29.53 -0.08
N THR A 68 -42.04 29.67 1.12
CA THR A 68 -41.45 29.11 2.34
C THR A 68 -41.31 27.59 2.28
N ASP A 69 -42.28 26.88 1.70
CA ASP A 69 -42.20 25.42 1.53
C ASP A 69 -41.08 25.03 0.54
N VAL A 70 -40.89 25.80 -0.54
CA VAL A 70 -39.80 25.60 -1.52
C VAL A 70 -38.44 25.85 -0.87
N GLU A 71 -38.26 26.96 -0.15
CA GLU A 71 -37.00 27.28 0.55
C GLU A 71 -36.61 26.19 1.56
N LYS A 72 -37.57 25.73 2.38
CA LYS A 72 -37.35 24.61 3.30
C LYS A 72 -36.97 23.32 2.58
N THR A 73 -37.61 23.05 1.44
CA THR A 73 -37.35 21.84 0.65
C THR A 73 -35.99 21.92 -0.04
N GLU A 74 -35.56 23.09 -0.48
CA GLU A 74 -34.22 23.31 -1.04
C GLU A 74 -33.14 23.09 0.02
N ALA A 75 -33.34 23.59 1.24
CA ALA A 75 -32.45 23.28 2.36
C ALA A 75 -32.36 21.77 2.65
N LEU A 76 -33.49 21.04 2.60
CA LEU A 76 -33.50 19.58 2.74
C LEU A 76 -32.81 18.87 1.58
N VAL A 77 -32.89 19.40 0.35
CA VAL A 77 -32.17 18.86 -0.81
C VAL A 77 -30.67 19.03 -0.63
N GLU A 78 -30.20 20.18 -0.16
CA GLU A 78 -28.78 20.41 0.13
C GLU A 78 -28.28 19.48 1.23
N GLU A 79 -29.04 19.32 2.31
CA GLU A 79 -28.72 18.38 3.40
C GLU A 79 -28.66 16.93 2.90
N ALA A 80 -29.64 16.50 2.09
CA ALA A 80 -29.66 15.18 1.46
C ALA A 80 -28.47 14.97 0.51
N GLN A 81 -28.12 15.97 -0.30
CA GLN A 81 -26.97 15.91 -1.19
C GLN A 81 -25.66 15.83 -0.43
N CYS A 82 -25.53 16.54 0.69
CA CYS A 82 -24.38 16.43 1.59
C CYS A 82 -24.19 14.97 2.04
N VAL A 83 -25.24 14.33 2.56
CA VAL A 83 -25.23 12.92 2.99
C VAL A 83 -24.89 11.97 1.82
N LEU A 84 -25.46 12.19 0.64
CA LEU A 84 -25.23 11.33 -0.53
C LEU A 84 -23.85 11.52 -1.16
N SER A 85 -23.26 12.70 -1.02
CA SER A 85 -21.92 13.04 -1.53
C SER A 85 -20.80 12.67 -0.56
N ALA A 86 -21.12 12.43 0.73
CA ALA A 86 -20.20 11.87 1.71
C ALA A 86 -19.78 10.48 1.22
N GLY A 87 -18.68 10.46 0.48
CA GLY A 87 -18.16 9.26 -0.14
C GLY A 87 -17.72 8.24 0.91
N PRO A 88 -17.66 6.96 0.53
CA PRO A 88 -17.19 5.91 1.41
C PRO A 88 -15.77 6.20 1.93
N GLY A 89 -15.61 6.20 3.25
CA GLY A 89 -14.31 6.41 3.90
C GLY A 89 -13.83 7.85 4.03
N VAL A 90 -14.60 8.86 3.58
CA VAL A 90 -14.30 10.25 3.93
C VAL A 90 -14.87 10.47 5.33
N SER A 91 -13.98 10.68 6.30
CA SER A 91 -14.35 11.18 7.63
C SER A 91 -14.93 12.58 7.44
N ALA A 92 -16.23 12.63 7.15
CA ALA A 92 -16.97 13.88 7.08
C ALA A 92 -16.92 14.51 8.49
N PRO A 93 -16.73 15.84 8.58
CA PRO A 93 -16.61 16.53 9.87
C PRO A 93 -17.89 16.46 10.74
N ALA A 94 -18.99 15.97 10.18
CA ALA A 94 -20.20 15.58 10.90
C ALA A 94 -20.60 14.18 10.39
N ALA A 95 -20.21 13.15 11.13
CA ALA A 95 -20.61 11.79 10.81
C ALA A 95 -22.13 11.69 11.08
N PHE A 96 -22.93 11.43 10.04
CA PHE A 96 -24.38 11.32 10.18
C PHE A 96 -24.72 10.02 10.90
N GLY A 97 -25.41 10.12 12.04
CA GLY A 97 -25.95 8.97 12.75
C GLY A 97 -27.10 8.31 11.99
N LEU A 98 -27.43 7.08 12.38
CA LEU A 98 -28.61 6.38 11.86
C LEU A 98 -29.90 7.16 12.18
N GLU A 99 -29.98 7.73 13.39
CA GLU A 99 -31.10 8.54 13.86
C GLU A 99 -31.25 9.84 13.04
N ASP A 100 -30.14 10.54 12.77
CA ASP A 100 -30.16 11.76 11.94
C ASP A 100 -30.67 11.49 10.52
N LEU A 101 -30.31 10.33 9.94
CA LEU A 101 -30.79 9.91 8.63
C LEU A 101 -32.28 9.59 8.63
N GLU A 102 -32.78 8.95 9.70
CA GLU A 102 -34.22 8.70 9.89
C GLU A 102 -35.01 10.00 9.99
N ASP A 103 -34.54 10.93 10.83
CA ASP A 103 -35.13 12.25 11.00
C ASP A 103 -35.12 13.07 9.71
N LEU A 104 -34.03 13.00 8.92
CA LEU A 104 -33.94 13.64 7.61
C LEU A 104 -34.96 13.06 6.63
N ILE A 105 -35.10 11.73 6.56
CA ILE A 105 -36.10 11.08 5.70
C ILE A 105 -37.51 11.50 6.12
N GLU A 106 -37.80 11.53 7.42
CA GLU A 106 -39.10 11.92 7.92
C GLU A 106 -39.42 13.39 7.58
N ARG A 107 -38.46 14.30 7.75
CA ARG A 107 -38.59 15.71 7.32
C ARG A 107 -38.86 15.81 5.82
N CYS A 108 -38.18 15.00 5.00
CA CYS A 108 -38.42 14.94 3.56
C CYS A 108 -39.82 14.41 3.21
N GLU A 109 -40.36 13.47 3.97
CA GLU A 109 -41.69 12.89 3.73
C GLU A 109 -42.83 13.82 4.16
N ARG A 110 -42.64 14.58 5.25
CA ARG A 110 -43.58 15.59 5.76
C ARG A 110 -43.60 16.88 4.92
N ALA A 111 -42.57 17.12 4.10
CA ALA A 111 -42.49 18.30 3.25
C ALA A 111 -43.64 18.34 2.21
N ARG A 112 -44.26 19.52 2.04
CA ARG A 112 -45.33 19.74 1.05
C ARG A 112 -44.80 19.71 -0.38
N VAL A 113 -43.53 20.07 -0.58
CA VAL A 113 -42.85 19.95 -1.87
C VAL A 113 -41.98 18.69 -1.85
N ARG A 114 -42.05 17.90 -2.91
CA ARG A 114 -41.36 16.61 -2.99
C ARG A 114 -39.85 16.81 -3.13
N VAL A 115 -39.10 16.25 -2.19
CA VAL A 115 -37.64 16.09 -2.25
C VAL A 115 -37.31 14.96 -3.24
N PRO A 116 -36.53 15.20 -4.32
CA PRO A 116 -36.22 14.19 -5.33
C PRO A 116 -35.47 12.97 -4.77
N ASP A 117 -34.56 13.20 -3.81
CA ASP A 117 -33.62 12.18 -3.31
C ASP A 117 -34.14 11.39 -2.10
N ALA A 118 -35.33 11.69 -1.58
CA ALA A 118 -35.90 11.03 -0.40
C ALA A 118 -35.97 9.49 -0.56
N ALA A 119 -36.31 9.01 -1.76
CA ALA A 119 -36.35 7.57 -2.04
C ALA A 119 -34.96 6.92 -2.06
N VAL A 120 -33.91 7.67 -2.44
CA VAL A 120 -32.53 7.20 -2.40
C VAL A 120 -32.06 7.09 -0.96
N LEU A 121 -32.33 8.12 -0.14
CA LEU A 121 -32.05 8.11 1.30
C LEU A 121 -32.73 6.91 1.99
N GLY A 122 -34.01 6.66 1.71
CA GLY A 122 -34.73 5.51 2.26
C GLY A 122 -34.08 4.16 1.92
N ARG A 123 -33.56 3.99 0.69
CA ARG A 123 -32.80 2.78 0.32
C ARG A 123 -31.46 2.68 1.05
N ARG A 124 -30.77 3.80 1.26
CA ARG A 124 -29.51 3.84 2.03
C ARG A 124 -29.75 3.49 3.50
N LEU A 125 -30.79 4.03 4.11
CA LEU A 125 -31.20 3.68 5.47
C LEU A 125 -31.53 2.19 5.59
N ALA A 126 -32.29 1.63 4.65
CA ALA A 126 -32.61 0.21 4.64
C ALA A 126 -31.36 -0.66 4.51
N ALA A 127 -30.42 -0.29 3.64
CA ALA A 127 -29.13 -0.98 3.49
C ALA A 127 -28.29 -0.91 4.77
N ALA A 128 -28.23 0.26 5.42
CA ALA A 128 -27.57 0.44 6.70
C ALA A 128 -28.16 -0.46 7.80
N LYS A 129 -29.49 -0.50 7.93
CA LYS A 129 -30.17 -1.38 8.90
C LYS A 129 -29.91 -2.85 8.63
N GLN A 130 -29.93 -3.27 7.36
CA GLN A 130 -29.59 -4.64 6.96
C GLN A 130 -28.15 -4.98 7.29
N TRP A 131 -27.22 -4.06 7.06
CA TRP A 131 -25.82 -4.22 7.41
C TRP A 131 -25.62 -4.37 8.92
N LEU A 132 -26.25 -3.52 9.74
CA LEU A 132 -26.20 -3.61 11.21
C LEU A 132 -26.77 -4.94 11.71
N ALA A 133 -27.86 -5.42 11.12
CA ALA A 133 -28.43 -6.74 11.45
C ALA A 133 -27.47 -7.88 11.05
N ALA A 134 -26.82 -7.78 9.89
CA ALA A 134 -25.83 -8.76 9.44
C ALA A 134 -24.59 -8.76 10.34
N PHE A 135 -24.13 -7.58 10.77
CA PHE A 135 -23.05 -7.43 11.75
C PHE A 135 -23.41 -8.10 13.08
N ALA A 136 -24.57 -7.80 13.66
CA ALA A 136 -25.02 -8.42 14.91
C ALA A 136 -25.09 -9.95 14.82
N LYS A 137 -25.49 -10.48 13.65
CA LYS A 137 -25.51 -11.93 13.39
C LYS A 137 -24.09 -12.51 13.29
N ALA A 138 -23.19 -11.84 12.55
CA ALA A 138 -21.82 -12.29 12.35
C ALA A 138 -20.98 -12.22 13.63
N ASP A 139 -21.25 -11.23 14.50
CA ASP A 139 -20.51 -11.08 15.75
C ASP A 139 -20.88 -12.16 16.79
N ASN A 140 -22.13 -12.63 16.77
CA ASN A 140 -22.57 -13.73 17.62
C ASN A 140 -22.27 -15.11 17.04
N ALA A 141 -21.97 -15.21 15.74
CA ALA A 141 -21.69 -16.49 15.10
C ALA A 141 -20.35 -17.08 15.57
N GLN A 142 -20.34 -18.38 15.86
CA GLN A 142 -19.13 -19.20 16.05
C GLN A 142 -18.82 -20.05 14.81
N ASN A 143 -19.22 -19.59 13.62
CA ASN A 143 -19.00 -20.33 12.37
C ASN A 143 -17.53 -20.24 11.90
N GLU A 144 -17.08 -21.25 11.14
CA GLU A 144 -15.71 -21.30 10.61
C GLU A 144 -15.40 -20.13 9.65
N ASN A 145 -16.43 -19.57 9.01
CA ASN A 145 -16.31 -18.47 8.04
C ASN A 145 -16.44 -17.07 8.65
N ARG A 146 -16.51 -16.94 9.97
CA ARG A 146 -16.74 -15.65 10.66
C ARG A 146 -15.77 -14.56 10.19
N ALA A 147 -14.49 -14.89 10.04
CA ALA A 147 -13.47 -13.91 9.66
C ALA A 147 -13.71 -13.36 8.24
N GLU A 148 -14.11 -14.21 7.30
CA GLU A 148 -14.40 -13.80 5.92
C GLU A 148 -15.70 -13.00 5.84
N ASP A 149 -16.73 -13.43 6.58
CA ASP A 149 -17.99 -12.70 6.70
C ASP A 149 -17.77 -11.30 7.28
N LEU A 150 -16.97 -11.19 8.34
CA LEU A 150 -16.60 -9.91 8.95
C LEU A 150 -15.76 -9.05 8.00
N GLN A 151 -14.85 -9.63 7.21
CA GLN A 151 -14.07 -8.89 6.24
C GLN A 151 -14.95 -8.35 5.10
N ARG A 152 -15.91 -9.14 4.61
CA ARG A 152 -16.91 -8.66 3.63
C ARG A 152 -17.75 -7.53 4.23
N LEU A 153 -18.23 -7.70 5.46
CA LEU A 153 -18.97 -6.66 6.17
C LEU A 153 -18.15 -5.38 6.38
N ALA A 154 -16.83 -5.49 6.59
CA ALA A 154 -15.97 -4.31 6.69
C ALA A 154 -16.00 -3.49 5.39
N MET A 155 -15.89 -4.16 4.23
CA MET A 155 -15.95 -3.52 2.92
C MET A 155 -17.32 -2.90 2.66
N ASP A 156 -18.40 -3.64 2.97
CA ASP A 156 -19.77 -3.16 2.79
C ASP A 156 -20.08 -1.98 3.72
N GLY A 157 -19.53 -1.98 4.94
CA GLY A 157 -19.73 -0.93 5.94
C GLY A 157 -19.00 0.36 5.58
N GLU A 158 -17.80 0.27 5.00
CA GLU A 158 -17.09 1.42 4.44
C GLU A 158 -17.87 2.09 3.30
N ALA A 159 -18.72 1.33 2.59
CA ALA A 159 -19.57 1.80 1.50
C ALA A 159 -20.84 2.56 1.95
N LEU A 160 -21.16 2.55 3.26
CA LEU A 160 -22.38 3.17 3.80
C LEU A 160 -22.20 4.69 4.00
N PRO A 161 -23.25 5.49 3.78
CA PRO A 161 -23.22 6.94 4.01
C PRO A 161 -23.50 7.34 5.48
N ILE A 162 -23.48 6.37 6.40
CA ILE A 162 -23.74 6.59 7.83
C ILE A 162 -22.49 6.27 8.65
N ASP A 163 -22.37 6.88 9.82
CA ASP A 163 -21.29 6.54 10.74
C ASP A 163 -21.50 5.14 11.33
N VAL A 164 -20.64 4.22 10.91
CA VAL A 164 -20.51 2.88 11.50
C VAL A 164 -19.08 2.64 12.00
N SER A 165 -18.37 3.70 12.36
CA SER A 165 -16.95 3.65 12.75
C SER A 165 -16.70 2.76 13.96
N GLU A 166 -17.59 2.78 14.95
CA GLU A 166 -17.52 1.90 16.12
C GLU A 166 -17.63 0.42 15.71
N GLN A 167 -18.64 0.06 14.93
CA GLN A 167 -18.84 -1.32 14.46
C GLN A 167 -17.70 -1.75 13.54
N LEU A 168 -17.22 -0.88 12.65
CA LEU A 168 -16.05 -1.15 11.82
C LEU A 168 -14.78 -1.35 12.67
N SER A 169 -14.62 -0.63 13.78
CA SER A 169 -13.50 -0.85 14.69
C SER A 169 -13.57 -2.23 15.36
N ILE A 170 -14.76 -2.67 15.77
CA ILE A 170 -15.02 -4.00 16.32
C ILE A 170 -14.77 -5.06 15.27
N ILE A 171 -15.29 -4.88 14.05
CA ILE A 171 -15.09 -5.79 12.90
C ILE A 171 -13.60 -5.88 12.60
N ARG A 172 -12.88 -4.77 12.51
CA ARG A 172 -11.44 -4.77 12.23
C ARG A 172 -10.67 -5.46 13.34
N ALA A 173 -10.94 -5.19 14.60
CA ALA A 173 -10.32 -5.89 15.73
C ALA A 173 -10.62 -7.41 15.67
N SER A 174 -11.87 -7.77 15.37
CA SER A 174 -12.37 -9.15 15.27
C SER A 174 -11.85 -9.94 14.07
N ALA A 175 -11.82 -9.31 12.90
CA ALA A 175 -11.29 -9.86 11.65
C ALA A 175 -9.77 -9.89 11.67
N SER A 176 -9.13 -8.99 12.43
CA SER A 176 -7.70 -9.01 12.71
C SER A 176 -7.32 -10.05 13.78
N SER A 177 -8.18 -11.03 14.11
CA SER A 177 -7.75 -12.19 14.91
C SER A 177 -6.67 -12.94 14.14
N SER A 178 -5.45 -12.79 14.64
CA SER A 178 -4.30 -12.42 13.82
C SER A 178 -3.32 -13.56 13.62
N CYS A 179 -3.82 -14.79 13.73
CA CYS A 179 -3.02 -15.96 13.55
C CYS A 179 -3.20 -16.52 12.13
N LEU A 180 -2.14 -17.15 11.59
CA LEU A 180 -2.16 -17.86 10.30
C LEU A 180 -3.29 -18.91 10.21
N CYS A 181 -3.74 -19.43 11.36
CA CYS A 181 -4.82 -20.42 11.43
C CYS A 181 -6.23 -19.81 11.45
N ARG A 182 -6.38 -18.48 11.55
CA ARG A 182 -7.65 -17.73 11.64
C ARG A 182 -8.58 -18.17 12.78
N ARG A 183 -8.09 -18.88 13.79
CA ARG A 183 -8.88 -19.28 14.97
C ARG A 183 -8.76 -18.22 16.06
N ARG A 184 -9.83 -17.99 16.83
CA ARG A 184 -9.86 -17.06 17.97
C ARG A 184 -9.32 -17.64 19.30
N TYR A 185 -8.66 -18.79 19.24
CA TYR A 185 -8.25 -19.57 20.42
C TYR A 185 -7.55 -18.72 21.50
N ASP A 186 -7.91 -18.92 22.77
CA ASP A 186 -7.28 -18.37 23.99
C ASP A 186 -5.85 -18.91 24.25
N ALA A 187 -5.19 -19.42 23.22
CA ALA A 187 -3.82 -19.88 23.32
C ALA A 187 -2.86 -18.68 23.51
N PRO A 188 -1.70 -18.87 24.15
CA PRO A 188 -0.71 -17.81 24.27
C PRO A 188 -0.37 -17.22 22.89
N MET A 189 -0.51 -15.91 22.78
CA MET A 189 -0.28 -15.16 21.56
C MET A 189 1.01 -14.34 21.65
N VAL A 190 1.65 -14.11 20.50
CA VAL A 190 2.81 -13.24 20.32
C VAL A 190 2.42 -12.15 19.32
N SER A 191 2.55 -10.89 19.71
CA SER A 191 2.34 -9.75 18.83
C SER A 191 3.56 -9.51 17.94
N CYS A 192 3.32 -9.23 16.66
CA CYS A 192 4.34 -8.76 15.75
C CYS A 192 4.51 -7.26 15.87
N ASP A 193 5.74 -6.79 16.10
CA ASP A 193 6.00 -5.35 16.27
C ASP A 193 5.94 -4.55 14.97
N SER A 194 6.04 -5.20 13.82
CA SER A 194 5.96 -4.52 12.52
C SER A 194 4.53 -4.23 12.09
N CYS A 195 3.59 -5.18 12.30
CA CYS A 195 2.21 -5.05 11.82
C CYS A 195 1.15 -5.07 12.93
N GLY A 196 1.55 -5.22 14.20
CA GLY A 196 0.63 -5.30 15.34
C GLY A 196 -0.22 -6.58 15.42
N SER A 197 -0.14 -7.47 14.43
CA SER A 197 -0.91 -8.72 14.40
C SER A 197 -0.39 -9.71 15.45
N GLN A 198 -1.29 -10.38 16.17
CA GLN A 198 -1.03 -11.41 17.18
C GLN A 198 -1.16 -12.84 16.64
N TYR A 199 -0.14 -13.67 16.81
CA TYR A 199 -0.12 -15.04 16.31
C TYR A 199 -0.08 -16.04 17.47
N HIS A 200 -0.72 -17.19 17.30
CA HIS A 200 -0.54 -18.29 18.26
C HIS A 200 0.89 -18.82 18.18
N VAL A 201 1.47 -19.04 19.35
CA VAL A 201 2.82 -19.60 19.50
C VAL A 201 3.03 -20.89 18.67
N PRO A 202 2.11 -21.89 18.69
CA PRO A 202 2.27 -23.09 17.88
C PRO A 202 2.18 -22.84 16.36
N CYS A 203 1.39 -21.86 15.92
CA CYS A 203 1.23 -21.56 14.50
C CYS A 203 2.46 -20.88 13.89
N LEU A 204 3.30 -20.27 14.73
CA LEU A 204 4.63 -19.80 14.33
C LEU A 204 5.71 -20.89 14.44
N GLY A 205 5.35 -22.12 14.84
CA GLY A 205 6.31 -23.19 15.11
C GLY A 205 7.20 -22.93 16.32
N LEU A 206 6.80 -22.02 17.20
CA LEU A 206 7.57 -21.65 18.40
C LEU A 206 7.20 -22.56 19.58
N LYS A 207 8.18 -22.90 20.41
CA LYS A 207 7.92 -23.54 21.71
C LYS A 207 7.48 -22.47 22.73
N PRO A 208 6.60 -22.79 23.70
CA PRO A 208 6.14 -21.83 24.72
C PRO A 208 7.28 -21.13 25.48
N THR A 209 8.38 -21.84 25.73
CA THR A 209 9.59 -21.30 26.39
C THR A 209 10.32 -20.27 25.52
N ALA A 210 10.31 -20.42 24.20
CA ALA A 210 10.86 -19.45 23.27
C ALA A 210 9.97 -18.20 23.19
N ALA A 211 8.65 -18.37 23.20
CA ALA A 211 7.70 -17.26 23.21
C ALA A 211 7.80 -16.38 24.47
N GLN A 212 7.98 -16.98 25.65
CA GLN A 212 8.20 -16.22 26.89
C GLN A 212 9.46 -15.34 26.82
N ARG A 213 10.53 -15.81 26.17
CA ARG A 213 11.75 -15.02 25.95
C ARG A 213 11.49 -13.83 25.04
N LEU A 214 10.71 -14.03 23.97
CA LEU A 214 10.33 -12.97 23.03
C LEU A 214 9.46 -11.88 23.68
N ASN A 215 8.56 -12.24 24.60
CA ASN A 215 7.73 -11.28 25.33
C ASN A 215 8.47 -10.57 26.48
N SER A 216 9.62 -11.10 26.91
CA SER A 216 10.38 -10.48 28.02
C SER A 216 11.05 -9.18 27.55
N LYS A 217 10.78 -8.07 28.24
CA LYS A 217 11.36 -6.73 27.96
C LYS A 217 12.90 -6.70 27.93
N ASN A 218 13.55 -7.77 28.39
CA ASN A 218 15.00 -7.96 28.47
C ASN A 218 15.61 -8.57 27.19
N ALA A 219 14.80 -9.03 26.23
CA ALA A 219 15.29 -9.52 24.92
C ALA A 219 15.84 -8.40 24.01
N ARG A 220 15.76 -7.14 24.45
CA ARG A 220 16.22 -5.95 23.70
C ARG A 220 17.73 -5.88 23.45
N GLY A 221 18.53 -6.78 24.02
CA GLY A 221 19.98 -6.85 23.80
C GLY A 221 20.41 -7.38 22.43
N ALA A 222 19.51 -7.95 21.62
CA ALA A 222 19.85 -8.53 20.32
C ALA A 222 18.97 -8.04 19.14
N GLY A 223 18.19 -6.97 19.32
CA GLY A 223 17.54 -6.22 18.23
C GLY A 223 16.47 -6.94 17.38
N ALA A 224 16.29 -8.25 17.52
CA ALA A 224 15.32 -9.03 16.76
C ALA A 224 14.06 -9.26 17.61
N LEU A 225 13.19 -8.26 17.62
CA LEU A 225 11.81 -8.45 18.05
C LEU A 225 11.09 -9.44 17.11
N PRO A 226 10.09 -10.21 17.58
CA PRO A 226 9.42 -11.20 16.75
C PRO A 226 8.66 -10.52 15.60
N ARG A 227 9.23 -10.56 14.39
CA ARG A 227 8.49 -10.28 13.16
C ARG A 227 7.70 -11.54 12.79
N CYS A 228 6.45 -11.35 12.40
CA CYS A 228 5.67 -12.44 11.84
C CYS A 228 6.25 -12.88 10.49
N THR A 229 5.91 -14.09 10.06
CA THR A 229 6.38 -14.64 8.78
C THR A 229 6.07 -13.71 7.60
N ARG A 230 4.91 -13.04 7.62
CA ARG A 230 4.55 -12.05 6.61
C ARG A 230 5.53 -10.87 6.58
N CYS A 231 5.71 -10.16 7.70
CA CYS A 231 6.65 -9.04 7.76
C CYS A 231 8.10 -9.45 7.51
N ALA A 232 8.48 -10.68 7.88
CA ALA A 232 9.80 -11.22 7.56
C ALA A 232 9.98 -11.41 6.04
N VAL A 233 8.98 -11.98 5.36
CA VAL A 233 8.97 -12.11 3.90
C VAL A 233 8.95 -10.74 3.23
N ASP A 234 8.10 -9.82 3.69
CA ASP A 234 8.01 -8.45 3.16
C ASP A 234 9.38 -7.75 3.27
N THR A 235 10.07 -7.87 4.41
CA THR A 235 11.42 -7.28 4.59
C THR A 235 12.44 -7.85 3.60
N VAL A 236 12.40 -9.16 3.34
CA VAL A 236 13.31 -9.81 2.39
C VAL A 236 12.97 -9.37 0.96
N LEU A 237 11.68 -9.29 0.63
CA LEU A 237 11.21 -8.83 -0.67
C LEU A 237 11.57 -7.37 -0.91
N ASP A 238 11.33 -6.48 0.05
CA ASP A 238 11.70 -5.07 -0.05
C ASP A 238 13.20 -4.91 -0.29
N GLY A 239 14.04 -5.64 0.45
CA GLY A 239 15.49 -5.65 0.22
C GLY A 239 15.89 -6.17 -1.17
N ALA A 240 15.19 -7.18 -1.68
CA ALA A 240 15.40 -7.69 -3.04
C ALA A 240 14.96 -6.68 -4.11
N TYR A 241 13.82 -6.01 -3.91
CA TYR A 241 13.32 -4.96 -4.80
C TYR A 241 14.22 -3.73 -4.80
N ASP A 242 14.75 -3.31 -3.66
CA ASP A 242 15.73 -2.23 -3.57
C ASP A 242 17.02 -2.59 -4.32
N GLY A 243 17.50 -3.83 -4.14
CA GLY A 243 18.65 -4.35 -4.86
C GLY A 243 18.43 -4.37 -6.37
N LEU A 244 17.28 -4.87 -6.82
CA LEU A 244 16.90 -4.90 -8.24
C LEU A 244 16.75 -3.49 -8.80
N THR A 245 16.08 -2.59 -8.07
CA THR A 245 15.89 -1.19 -8.45
C THR A 245 17.25 -0.49 -8.60
N HIS A 246 18.16 -0.70 -7.66
CA HIS A 246 19.52 -0.16 -7.76
C HIS A 246 20.29 -0.74 -8.96
N LEU A 247 20.16 -2.04 -9.26
CA LEU A 247 20.75 -2.64 -10.45
C LEU A 247 20.16 -2.07 -11.75
N LEU A 248 18.83 -1.94 -11.82
CA LEU A 248 18.14 -1.37 -12.98
C LEU A 248 18.56 0.09 -13.17
N LEU A 249 18.59 0.92 -12.12
CA LEU A 249 19.05 2.31 -12.20
C LEU A 249 20.52 2.38 -12.63
N LYS A 250 21.39 1.53 -12.08
CA LYS A 250 22.81 1.45 -12.44
C LYS A 250 23.03 1.18 -13.92
N TRP A 251 22.22 0.31 -14.53
CA TRP A 251 22.41 -0.11 -15.92
C TRP A 251 21.53 0.64 -16.92
N LEU A 252 20.35 1.13 -16.54
CA LEU A 252 19.44 1.83 -17.46
C LEU A 252 19.76 3.31 -17.56
N THR A 253 20.24 3.96 -16.49
CA THR A 253 20.57 5.39 -16.56
C THR A 253 21.95 5.62 -17.23
N PRO A 254 22.05 6.50 -18.25
CA PRO A 254 23.31 6.69 -18.98
C PRO A 254 24.47 7.16 -18.09
N GLY A 255 24.17 7.99 -17.08
CA GLY A 255 25.16 8.50 -16.13
C GLY A 255 25.76 7.41 -15.26
N GLU A 256 24.92 6.62 -14.59
CA GLU A 256 25.38 5.52 -13.74
C GLU A 256 26.01 4.40 -14.56
N ARG A 257 25.50 4.13 -15.76
CA ARG A 257 26.12 3.15 -16.69
C ARG A 257 27.56 3.54 -17.03
N LYS A 258 27.82 4.82 -17.33
CA LYS A 258 29.19 5.32 -17.59
C LYS A 258 30.09 5.15 -16.37
N LYS A 259 29.60 5.46 -15.16
CA LYS A 259 30.33 5.25 -13.90
C LYS A 259 30.63 3.77 -13.64
N ALA A 260 29.63 2.91 -13.80
CA ALA A 260 29.76 1.46 -13.65
C ALA A 260 30.76 0.85 -14.65
N ASN A 261 30.68 1.25 -15.93
CA ASN A 261 31.64 0.81 -16.94
C ASN A 261 33.04 1.34 -16.65
N GLY A 262 33.17 2.57 -16.15
CA GLY A 262 34.45 3.16 -15.74
C GLY A 262 35.11 2.39 -14.60
N SER A 263 34.35 2.05 -13.55
CA SER A 263 34.87 1.30 -12.41
C SER A 263 35.26 -0.14 -12.80
N GLU A 264 34.47 -0.80 -13.64
CA GLU A 264 34.77 -2.16 -14.12
C GLU A 264 35.99 -2.15 -15.06
N ARG A 265 36.11 -1.16 -15.94
CA ARG A 265 37.30 -0.95 -16.77
C ARG A 265 38.56 -0.77 -15.92
N MET A 266 38.49 0.03 -14.86
CA MET A 266 39.60 0.21 -13.92
C MET A 266 39.95 -1.09 -13.19
N ARG A 267 38.95 -1.89 -12.79
CA ARG A 267 39.15 -3.20 -12.16
C ARG A 267 39.87 -4.17 -13.11
N LEU A 268 39.44 -4.23 -14.38
CA LEU A 268 40.07 -5.05 -15.42
C LEU A 268 41.50 -4.59 -15.74
N GLN A 269 41.75 -3.28 -15.81
CA GLN A 269 43.11 -2.76 -15.97
C GLN A 269 44.02 -3.15 -14.80
N ARG A 270 43.53 -3.08 -13.55
CA ARG A 270 44.29 -3.52 -12.37
C ARG A 270 44.60 -5.03 -12.44
N ARG A 271 43.62 -5.85 -12.82
CA ARG A 271 43.82 -7.31 -13.03
C ARG A 271 44.85 -7.58 -14.13
N THR A 272 44.73 -6.89 -15.27
CA THR A 272 45.66 -7.02 -16.40
C THR A 272 47.08 -6.62 -16.03
N LYS A 273 47.27 -5.47 -15.36
CA LYS A 273 48.59 -5.05 -14.84
C LYS A 273 49.16 -6.07 -13.86
N LYS A 274 48.34 -6.66 -12.99
CA LYS A 274 48.77 -7.72 -12.05
C LYS A 274 49.25 -8.96 -12.80
N VAL A 275 48.55 -9.38 -13.86
CA VAL A 275 48.94 -10.51 -14.71
C VAL A 275 50.22 -10.19 -15.49
N MET A 276 50.33 -9.01 -16.10
CA MET A 276 51.52 -8.59 -16.83
C MET A 276 52.77 -8.51 -15.94
N ARG A 277 52.64 -8.05 -14.69
CA ARG A 277 53.74 -8.11 -13.71
C ARG A 277 54.18 -9.53 -13.43
N LYS A 278 53.22 -10.46 -13.21
CA LYS A 278 53.52 -11.89 -13.00
C LYS A 278 54.19 -12.53 -14.22
N LEU A 279 53.74 -12.17 -15.43
CA LEU A 279 54.35 -12.64 -16.67
C LEU A 279 55.77 -12.09 -16.82
N GLY A 280 55.98 -10.80 -16.59
CA GLY A 280 57.30 -10.17 -16.62
C GLY A 280 58.29 -10.83 -15.65
N THR A 281 57.87 -11.11 -14.41
CA THR A 281 58.71 -11.85 -13.45
C THR A 281 59.02 -13.27 -13.94
N LYS A 282 58.06 -13.94 -14.58
CA LYS A 282 58.28 -15.29 -15.13
C LYS A 282 59.24 -15.26 -16.32
N THR A 283 59.13 -14.28 -17.21
CA THR A 283 60.03 -14.10 -18.34
C THR A 283 61.45 -13.75 -17.88
N GLN A 284 61.61 -12.90 -16.86
CA GLN A 284 62.91 -12.58 -16.27
C GLN A 284 63.57 -13.82 -15.66
N LEU A 285 62.79 -14.65 -14.96
CA LEU A 285 63.28 -15.94 -14.42
C LEU A 285 63.68 -16.91 -15.52
N LEU A 286 62.95 -16.96 -16.65
CA LEU A 286 63.33 -17.78 -17.80
C LEU A 286 64.60 -17.26 -18.48
N GLY A 287 64.77 -15.94 -18.56
CA GLY A 287 65.98 -15.29 -19.06
C GLY A 287 67.21 -15.62 -18.22
N SER A 288 67.12 -15.43 -16.90
CA SER A 288 68.22 -15.75 -15.97
C SER A 288 68.53 -17.25 -15.94
N ALA A 289 67.52 -18.11 -16.06
CA ALA A 289 67.73 -19.55 -16.23
C ALA A 289 68.47 -19.88 -17.54
N GLY A 290 68.18 -19.15 -18.63
CA GLY A 290 68.88 -19.28 -19.91
C GLY A 290 70.35 -18.84 -19.83
N GLU A 291 70.63 -17.72 -19.17
CA GLU A 291 71.99 -17.23 -18.90
C GLU A 291 72.78 -18.20 -18.02
N PHE A 292 72.16 -18.69 -16.94
CA PHE A 292 72.74 -19.69 -16.07
C PHE A 292 73.09 -20.98 -16.83
N LYS A 293 72.22 -21.42 -17.76
CA LYS A 293 72.48 -22.57 -18.63
C LYS A 293 73.68 -22.33 -19.56
N ARG A 294 73.81 -21.14 -20.17
CA ARG A 294 74.98 -20.79 -21.02
C ARG A 294 76.28 -20.77 -20.21
N ALA A 295 76.26 -20.14 -19.03
CA ALA A 295 77.43 -20.10 -18.15
C ALA A 295 77.90 -21.50 -17.72
N LEU A 296 76.95 -22.42 -17.45
CA LEU A 296 77.26 -23.83 -17.20
C LEU A 296 77.89 -24.52 -18.42
N GLN A 297 77.37 -24.29 -19.62
CA GLN A 297 77.93 -24.85 -20.85
C GLN A 297 79.34 -24.33 -21.14
N GLU A 298 79.59 -23.03 -20.96
CA GLU A 298 80.91 -22.44 -21.11
C GLU A 298 81.92 -22.99 -20.10
N ARG A 299 81.51 -23.14 -18.83
CA ARG A 299 82.35 -23.78 -17.80
C ARG A 299 82.68 -25.23 -18.14
N ALA A 300 81.72 -26.00 -18.66
CA ALA A 300 81.96 -27.37 -19.10
C ALA A 300 82.94 -27.43 -20.30
N LEU A 301 82.80 -26.51 -21.26
CA LEU A 301 83.72 -26.39 -22.40
C LEU A 301 85.11 -25.88 -21.99
N ALA A 302 85.21 -25.05 -20.96
CA ALA A 302 86.49 -24.61 -20.40
C ALA A 302 87.19 -25.75 -19.65
N ALA A 303 86.44 -26.49 -18.82
CA ALA A 303 86.95 -27.63 -18.06
C ALA A 303 87.48 -28.76 -18.96
N THR A 304 86.81 -29.02 -20.09
CA THR A 304 87.29 -29.98 -21.09
C THR A 304 88.57 -29.51 -21.78
N ARG A 305 88.74 -28.20 -22.03
CA ARG A 305 90.01 -27.64 -22.53
C ARG A 305 91.15 -27.74 -21.53
N THR A 306 90.92 -27.45 -20.24
CA THR A 306 91.95 -27.60 -19.20
C THR A 306 92.31 -29.06 -18.95
N ALA A 307 91.34 -29.99 -18.98
CA ALA A 307 91.60 -31.42 -18.86
C ALA A 307 92.45 -31.95 -20.04
N ALA A 308 92.27 -31.42 -21.25
CA ALA A 308 93.09 -31.77 -22.40
C ALA A 308 94.53 -31.21 -22.35
N ALA A 309 94.80 -30.22 -21.49
CA ALA A 309 96.11 -29.58 -21.34
C ALA A 309 96.96 -30.13 -20.18
N MET A 310 96.44 -31.06 -19.37
CA MET A 310 97.21 -31.68 -18.30
C MET A 310 98.07 -32.84 -18.84
N PRO A 311 99.39 -32.84 -18.57
CA PRO A 311 100.27 -33.93 -18.97
C PRO A 311 99.93 -35.21 -18.20
N LEU A 312 99.76 -36.30 -18.94
CA LEU A 312 99.51 -37.64 -18.44
C LEU A 312 100.68 -38.09 -17.55
N GLY A 313 100.45 -38.16 -16.24
CA GLY A 313 101.47 -38.60 -15.30
C GLY A 313 100.89 -39.15 -14.00
N VAL A 314 101.16 -40.44 -13.81
CA VAL A 314 101.14 -41.21 -12.55
C VAL A 314 99.78 -41.70 -12.05
N GLY A 315 99.61 -43.02 -12.20
CA GLY A 315 98.48 -43.78 -11.69
C GLY A 315 98.47 -43.89 -10.17
N VAL A 316 97.25 -43.91 -9.62
CA VAL A 316 96.98 -44.29 -8.24
C VAL A 316 95.74 -45.20 -8.24
N THR A 317 95.89 -46.29 -7.49
CA THR A 317 95.05 -47.47 -7.31
C THR A 317 93.70 -47.22 -6.62
N PRO A 318 92.71 -48.12 -6.76
CA PRO A 318 91.35 -47.93 -6.24
C PRO A 318 91.24 -48.34 -4.76
N GLY A 319 90.96 -47.36 -3.89
CA GLY A 319 90.62 -47.56 -2.48
C GLY A 319 89.12 -47.62 -2.27
N VAL A 320 88.62 -48.81 -1.92
CA VAL A 320 87.25 -49.10 -1.51
C VAL A 320 86.93 -48.36 -0.21
N GLY A 321 85.90 -47.51 -0.21
CA GLY A 321 85.42 -46.81 0.97
C GLY A 321 83.92 -46.53 0.86
N ALA A 322 83.13 -47.53 1.21
CA ALA A 322 81.68 -47.41 1.37
C ALA A 322 81.37 -46.45 2.53
N VAL A 323 80.70 -45.33 2.22
CA VAL A 323 80.10 -44.42 3.21
C VAL A 323 78.58 -44.57 3.09
N PRO A 324 77.86 -44.86 4.19
CA PRO A 324 76.42 -45.09 4.12
C PRO A 324 75.65 -43.79 3.83
N PHE A 325 74.81 -43.87 2.81
CA PHE A 325 73.82 -42.86 2.44
C PHE A 325 72.76 -42.81 3.55
N ASN A 326 72.62 -41.65 4.20
CA ASN A 326 71.57 -41.37 5.18
C ASN A 326 70.38 -40.69 4.46
N PRO A 327 69.20 -41.33 4.33
CA PRO A 327 68.07 -40.74 3.64
C PRO A 327 67.05 -40.20 4.66
N ASN A 328 67.17 -38.93 5.07
CA ASN A 328 66.02 -38.09 5.45
C ASN A 328 66.45 -36.66 5.76
N PRO A 329 65.66 -35.65 5.34
CA PRO A 329 64.67 -35.17 6.28
C PRO A 329 63.28 -34.95 5.65
N ASN A 330 62.31 -35.55 6.33
CA ASN A 330 60.89 -35.30 6.21
C ASN A 330 60.60 -33.86 6.69
N PRO A 331 59.97 -32.97 5.91
CA PRO A 331 59.45 -31.72 6.44
C PRO A 331 58.16 -32.00 7.21
N SER A 332 58.18 -31.79 8.53
CA SER A 332 56.98 -31.81 9.38
C SER A 332 55.90 -30.85 8.86
N PRO A 333 54.61 -31.22 8.97
CA PRO A 333 53.50 -30.34 8.60
C PRO A 333 53.34 -29.21 9.63
N ASN A 334 53.18 -28.00 9.11
CA ASN A 334 52.81 -26.81 9.88
C ASN A 334 51.37 -26.94 10.43
N PRO A 335 51.12 -26.91 11.75
CA PRO A 335 49.77 -27.02 12.31
C PRO A 335 48.98 -25.70 12.31
N ASN A 336 49.43 -24.64 11.61
CA ASN A 336 48.76 -23.34 11.61
C ASN A 336 48.02 -23.00 10.30
N ALA A 337 47.34 -23.98 9.72
CA ALA A 337 46.38 -23.76 8.64
C ALA A 337 45.04 -23.28 9.21
N ASN A 338 44.90 -21.96 9.28
CA ASN A 338 43.66 -21.25 9.57
C ASN A 338 42.57 -21.60 8.53
N PRO A 339 41.40 -22.18 8.89
CA PRO A 339 40.33 -22.43 7.94
C PRO A 339 39.57 -21.13 7.65
N LYS A 340 40.11 -20.30 6.76
CA LYS A 340 39.34 -19.20 6.15
C LYS A 340 38.70 -19.67 4.85
N ALA A 341 37.38 -19.84 4.94
CA ALA A 341 36.38 -19.57 3.92
C ALA A 341 36.51 -20.32 2.58
N VAL A 342 35.85 -21.47 2.51
CA VAL A 342 35.17 -21.91 1.28
C VAL A 342 33.74 -21.40 1.37
N ASN A 343 33.50 -20.18 0.90
CA ASN A 343 32.19 -19.79 0.39
C ASN A 343 32.33 -19.80 -1.13
N GLY A 344 31.84 -20.87 -1.75
CA GLY A 344 31.69 -21.01 -3.18
C GLY A 344 30.21 -21.25 -3.47
N ASP A 345 29.55 -20.17 -3.89
CA ASP A 345 28.63 -20.11 -5.03
C ASP A 345 27.80 -21.38 -5.30
N LEU A 346 26.61 -21.39 -4.70
CA LEU A 346 25.42 -21.98 -5.29
C LEU A 346 24.28 -20.96 -5.13
N LEU A 347 24.18 -20.07 -6.12
CA LEU A 347 22.97 -19.52 -6.74
C LEU A 347 23.37 -18.48 -7.80
#